data_AF-A0A379S4C5-F1
#
_entry.id   AF-A0A379S4C5-F1
#
_cell.length_a   1.000
_cell.length_b   1.000
_cell.length_c   1.000
_cell.angle_alpha   90.00
_cell.angle_beta   90.00
_cell.angle_gamma   90.00
#
_symmetry.space_group_name_H-M   'P 1'
#
loop_
_entity.id
_entity.type
_entity.pdbx_description
1 polymer ?
#
loop_
_entity_poly.entity_id
_entity_poly.type
_entity_poly.pdbx_seq_one_letter_code
_entity_poly.pdbx_strand_id
1 'polypeptide(L)'
;MSITATLSLKKLEEHFGIQNQLSNRGYYSIFDILKLSKSEFTCKHQGLFGAKASKIYDTASGYATQIMLLFRKTYLAQAVQTSVYSTQLQDSNSVVLTKGGPTWQTLFADDWREYCQNGTPEAIDSPVAYLSWLYNQATNFESQMGVDNIIPLAVRRPDLAELMLDNDAINQVVPSLQLVNEVLEQSVTPYVNNVAQNTSVSEMLATTRYPTLLPYHYPHQQALLSLEASDESLQNIIKKTDIAWPYFVKQNLRAGKAETAWQLESNLAPEQRNIIIETFADSTTELTNFYHQSLGMNSSSFEQFVNSNIFCQQLSITKEEMENLIASTCNESKVSISDNYQPAYRVSGSDLYGASYINNYLNDSALLQDRSVVKDECTNPIPMYISSQGVSFCHWQVWFSFKN
;
A
#
# COMPACT_ATOMS: atom_id res chain seq x y z
N MET A 1 -32.30 11.31 -12.52
CA MET A 1 -33.63 11.81 -12.09
C MET A 1 -33.42 12.91 -11.08
N SER A 2 -33.96 14.12 -11.30
CA SER A 2 -33.95 15.17 -10.28
C SER A 2 -34.88 14.74 -9.14
N ILE A 3 -34.31 14.35 -7.99
CA ILE A 3 -35.09 13.91 -6.82
C ILE A 3 -35.75 15.16 -6.26
N THR A 4 -37.05 15.31 -6.53
CA THR A 4 -37.84 16.43 -6.04
C THR A 4 -38.37 16.13 -4.65
N ALA A 5 -38.25 17.10 -3.73
CA ALA A 5 -38.76 16.95 -2.38
C ALA A 5 -40.27 16.69 -2.37
N THR A 6 -40.69 15.72 -1.56
CA THR A 6 -42.08 15.33 -1.39
C THR A 6 -42.96 16.52 -0.95
N LEU A 7 -44.23 16.53 -1.37
CA LEU A 7 -45.19 17.59 -1.02
C LEU A 7 -45.33 17.75 0.51
N SER A 8 -45.25 16.65 1.25
CA SER A 8 -45.34 16.65 2.70
C SER A 8 -44.14 17.33 3.37
N LEU A 9 -42.94 17.18 2.81
CA LEU A 9 -41.75 17.88 3.29
C LEU A 9 -41.87 19.39 3.05
N LYS A 10 -42.36 19.80 1.87
CA LYS A 10 -42.61 21.22 1.56
C LYS A 10 -43.60 21.87 2.53
N LYS A 11 -44.69 21.17 2.86
CA LYS A 11 -45.67 21.63 3.87
C LYS A 11 -45.07 21.76 5.27
N LEU A 12 -44.13 20.90 5.62
CA LEU A 12 -43.41 20.98 6.89
C LEU A 12 -42.46 22.20 6.88
N GLU A 13 -41.70 22.38 5.80
CA GLU A 13 -40.83 23.54 5.60
C GLU A 13 -41.62 24.87 5.69
N GLU A 14 -42.79 24.94 5.06
CA GLU A 14 -43.71 26.09 5.15
C GLU A 14 -44.18 26.34 6.59
N HIS A 15 -44.55 25.29 7.33
CA HIS A 15 -45.05 25.42 8.71
C HIS A 15 -44.02 26.03 9.68
N PHE A 16 -42.72 25.82 9.43
CA PHE A 16 -41.66 26.38 10.26
C PHE A 16 -40.97 27.61 9.66
N GLY A 17 -41.39 28.05 8.46
CA GLY A 17 -40.77 29.18 7.74
C GLY A 17 -39.36 28.87 7.22
N ILE A 18 -39.06 27.60 6.95
CA ILE A 18 -37.74 27.06 6.60
C ILE A 18 -37.83 26.56 5.16
N GLN A 19 -37.95 27.46 4.19
CA GLN A 19 -38.20 27.06 2.81
C GLN A 19 -36.92 26.49 2.16
N ASN A 20 -37.01 25.28 1.60
CA ASN A 20 -35.93 24.54 0.91
C ASN A 20 -34.67 24.21 1.73
N GLN A 21 -34.61 24.50 3.04
CA GLN A 21 -33.36 24.25 3.80
C GLN A 21 -33.15 22.78 4.13
N LEU A 22 -34.22 21.98 4.28
CA LEU A 22 -34.09 20.53 4.49
C LEU A 22 -33.77 19.84 3.16
N SER A 23 -34.39 20.30 2.08
CA SER A 23 -34.12 19.84 0.72
C SER A 23 -32.65 20.07 0.31
N ASN A 24 -32.08 21.23 0.63
CA ASN A 24 -30.67 21.57 0.35
C ASN A 24 -29.66 20.72 1.15
N ARG A 25 -30.11 20.02 2.18
CA ARG A 25 -29.28 19.14 3.03
C ARG A 25 -29.47 17.66 2.72
N GLY A 26 -30.18 17.34 1.65
CA GLY A 26 -30.36 15.96 1.17
C GLY A 26 -31.54 15.22 1.79
N TYR A 27 -32.45 15.91 2.50
CA TYR A 27 -33.71 15.30 2.93
C TYR A 27 -34.76 15.48 1.83
N TYR A 28 -35.23 14.38 1.26
CA TYR A 28 -36.22 14.41 0.17
C TYR A 28 -37.62 13.98 0.64
N SER A 29 -37.67 13.16 1.71
CA SER A 29 -38.89 12.70 2.35
C SER A 29 -38.90 12.99 3.85
N ILE A 30 -40.11 13.11 4.42
CA ILE A 30 -40.28 13.13 5.88
C ILE A 30 -39.69 11.87 6.52
N PHE A 31 -39.75 10.73 5.83
CA PHE A 31 -39.17 9.49 6.30
C PHE A 31 -37.64 9.52 6.37
N ASP A 32 -36.96 10.37 5.58
CA ASP A 32 -35.51 10.52 5.69
C ASP A 32 -35.10 11.23 6.98
N ILE A 33 -35.97 12.09 7.52
CA ILE A 33 -35.78 12.69 8.85
C ILE A 33 -35.92 11.62 9.93
N LEU A 34 -36.89 10.72 9.78
CA LEU A 34 -37.19 9.65 10.74
C LEU A 34 -36.22 8.47 10.72
N LYS A 35 -35.37 8.36 9.69
CA LYS A 35 -34.23 7.41 9.69
C LYS A 35 -33.23 7.75 10.78
N LEU A 36 -33.14 9.02 11.17
CA LEU A 36 -32.29 9.49 12.27
C LEU A 36 -33.09 9.45 13.57
N SER A 37 -32.41 9.18 14.68
CA SER A 37 -33.02 9.36 16.00
C SER A 37 -33.27 10.85 16.28
N LYS A 38 -34.23 11.12 17.17
CA LYS A 38 -34.54 12.49 17.60
C LYS A 38 -33.29 13.21 18.12
N SER A 39 -32.48 12.53 18.93
CA SER A 39 -31.22 13.06 19.47
C SER A 39 -30.22 13.42 18.38
N GLU A 40 -30.00 12.52 17.42
CA GLU A 40 -29.07 12.76 16.29
C GLU A 40 -29.54 13.92 15.43
N PHE A 41 -30.83 13.98 15.09
CA PHE A 41 -31.38 15.08 14.31
C PHE A 41 -31.23 16.42 15.04
N THR A 42 -31.55 16.46 16.33
CA THR A 42 -31.40 17.68 17.12
C THR A 42 -29.95 18.12 17.24
N CYS A 43 -29.01 17.21 17.47
CA CYS A 43 -27.59 17.51 17.55
C CYS A 43 -27.06 18.05 16.22
N LYS A 44 -27.37 17.35 15.11
CA LYS A 44 -26.90 17.71 13.76
C LYS A 44 -27.39 19.08 13.30
N HIS A 45 -28.62 19.48 13.67
CA HIS A 45 -29.23 20.72 13.23
C HIS A 45 -29.41 21.77 14.33
N GLN A 46 -28.76 21.59 15.48
CA GLN A 46 -28.86 22.50 16.63
C GLN A 46 -28.41 23.92 16.26
N GLY A 47 -27.36 24.05 15.45
CA GLY A 47 -26.84 25.36 15.02
C GLY A 47 -27.77 26.14 14.09
N LEU A 48 -28.65 25.47 13.34
CA LEU A 48 -29.51 26.10 12.33
C LEU A 48 -30.94 26.33 12.84
N PHE A 49 -31.53 25.31 13.46
CA PHE A 49 -32.92 25.35 13.90
C PHE A 49 -33.05 25.57 15.42
N GLY A 50 -31.95 25.48 16.18
CA GLY A 50 -31.96 25.66 17.63
C GLY A 50 -33.03 24.80 18.31
N ALA A 51 -33.77 25.40 19.24
CA ALA A 51 -34.89 24.73 19.92
C ALA A 51 -36.03 24.27 18.98
N LYS A 52 -36.09 24.76 17.73
CA LYS A 52 -37.09 24.32 16.74
C LYS A 52 -36.78 22.93 16.17
N ALA A 53 -35.53 22.46 16.23
CA ALA A 53 -35.14 21.15 15.71
C ALA A 53 -35.97 20.01 16.31
N SER A 54 -36.19 20.02 17.63
CA SER A 54 -37.04 19.02 18.30
C SER A 54 -38.48 19.07 17.78
N LYS A 55 -39.05 20.28 17.62
CA LYS A 55 -40.43 20.44 17.15
C LYS A 55 -40.60 20.03 15.69
N ILE A 56 -39.58 20.26 14.86
CA ILE A 56 -39.52 19.79 13.47
C ILE A 56 -39.56 18.26 13.43
N TYR A 57 -38.77 17.58 14.26
CA TYR A 57 -38.80 16.12 14.34
C TYR A 57 -40.17 15.59 14.82
N ASP A 58 -40.75 16.21 15.85
CA ASP A 58 -42.04 15.78 16.41
C ASP A 58 -43.19 15.96 15.40
N THR A 59 -43.19 17.06 14.65
CA THR A 59 -44.17 17.30 13.57
C THR A 59 -43.93 16.42 12.35
N ALA A 60 -42.68 16.14 11.99
CA ALA A 60 -42.33 15.15 10.97
C ALA A 60 -42.88 13.77 11.33
N SER A 61 -42.70 13.34 12.58
CA SER A 61 -43.27 12.11 13.12
C SER A 61 -44.81 12.12 13.01
N GLY A 62 -45.46 13.20 13.42
CA GLY A 62 -46.90 13.40 13.26
C GLY A 62 -47.36 13.25 11.80
N TYR A 63 -46.69 13.92 10.86
CA TYR A 63 -47.02 13.81 9.43
C TYR A 63 -46.79 12.41 8.87
N ALA A 64 -45.73 11.72 9.29
CA ALA A 64 -45.50 10.33 8.89
C ALA A 64 -46.61 9.41 9.38
N THR A 65 -47.06 9.56 10.63
CA THR A 65 -48.21 8.79 11.14
C THR A 65 -49.48 9.06 10.34
N GLN A 66 -49.74 10.32 9.97
CA GLN A 66 -50.90 10.68 9.14
C GLN A 66 -50.80 10.09 7.73
N ILE A 67 -49.62 10.12 7.11
CA ILE A 67 -49.38 9.49 5.81
C ILE A 67 -49.62 7.98 5.90
N MET A 68 -49.11 7.31 6.93
CA MET A 68 -49.33 5.88 7.15
C MET A 68 -50.82 5.55 7.35
N LEU A 69 -51.56 6.38 8.10
CA LEU A 69 -52.98 6.21 8.33
C LEU A 69 -53.80 6.43 7.06
N LEU A 70 -53.51 7.50 6.31
CA LEU A 70 -54.16 7.79 5.04
C LEU A 70 -53.91 6.68 4.03
N PHE A 71 -52.67 6.21 3.93
CA PHE A 71 -52.30 5.08 3.11
C PHE A 71 -53.11 3.83 3.50
N ARG A 72 -53.16 3.47 4.79
CA ARG A 72 -54.02 2.35 5.24
C ARG A 72 -55.49 2.56 4.85
N LYS A 73 -56.02 3.77 5.01
CA LYS A 73 -57.43 4.09 4.70
C LYS A 73 -57.74 3.98 3.20
N THR A 74 -56.89 4.53 2.32
CA THR A 74 -57.15 4.50 0.87
C THR A 74 -57.14 3.08 0.33
N TYR A 75 -56.20 2.26 0.79
CA TYR A 75 -56.07 0.86 0.39
C TYR A 75 -57.22 0.01 0.95
N LEU A 76 -57.61 0.18 2.22
CA LEU A 76 -58.80 -0.46 2.77
C LEU A 76 -60.09 -0.04 2.04
N ALA A 77 -60.24 1.24 1.69
CA ALA A 77 -61.40 1.73 0.94
C ALA A 77 -61.47 1.12 -0.47
N GLN A 78 -60.32 1.01 -1.14
CA GLN A 78 -60.21 0.35 -2.45
C GLN A 78 -60.49 -1.16 -2.34
N ALA A 79 -60.00 -1.82 -1.30
CA ALA A 79 -60.31 -3.22 -1.00
C ALA A 79 -61.82 -3.45 -0.81
N VAL A 80 -62.46 -2.60 -0.02
CA VAL A 80 -63.91 -2.66 0.24
C VAL A 80 -64.69 -2.44 -1.05
N GLN A 81 -64.36 -1.42 -1.85
CA GLN A 81 -65.02 -1.17 -3.14
C GLN A 81 -64.91 -2.39 -4.07
N THR A 82 -63.71 -2.97 -4.20
CA THR A 82 -63.49 -4.16 -5.05
C THR A 82 -64.23 -5.40 -4.53
N SER A 83 -64.36 -5.54 -3.20
CA SER A 83 -65.16 -6.62 -2.58
C SER A 83 -66.66 -6.47 -2.82
N VAL A 84 -67.19 -5.24 -2.77
CA VAL A 84 -68.62 -4.96 -2.98
C VAL A 84 -69.04 -5.23 -4.43
N TYR A 85 -68.14 -5.08 -5.40
CA TYR A 85 -68.40 -5.49 -6.79
C TYR A 85 -68.27 -7.02 -7.03
N SER A 86 -67.62 -7.76 -6.13
CA SER A 86 -67.40 -9.22 -6.28
C SER A 86 -68.37 -10.09 -5.45
N THR A 87 -69.22 -9.49 -4.61
CA THR A 87 -70.23 -10.19 -3.78
C THR A 87 -71.48 -10.68 -4.51
N GLN A 88 -71.45 -10.91 -5.82
CA GLN A 88 -72.57 -11.58 -6.51
C GLN A 88 -72.44 -13.11 -6.59
N LEU A 89 -71.36 -13.75 -6.13
CA LEU A 89 -71.28 -15.21 -6.04
C LEU A 89 -70.51 -15.68 -4.78
N GLN A 90 -71.24 -16.41 -3.93
CA GLN A 90 -70.83 -17.41 -2.92
C GLN A 90 -70.56 -17.00 -1.45
N ASP A 91 -71.48 -17.52 -0.62
CA ASP A 91 -71.38 -18.08 0.73
C ASP A 91 -70.42 -17.53 1.80
N SER A 92 -71.02 -16.93 2.82
CA SER A 92 -71.13 -17.50 4.18
C SER A 92 -69.94 -18.26 4.76
N ASN A 93 -68.73 -17.70 4.73
CA ASN A 93 -67.71 -17.91 5.76
C ASN A 93 -66.81 -16.68 5.78
N SER A 94 -66.72 -16.03 6.95
CA SER A 94 -65.99 -14.80 7.25
C SER A 94 -64.86 -14.47 6.27
N VAL A 95 -65.19 -13.69 5.23
CA VAL A 95 -64.22 -13.21 4.23
C VAL A 95 -63.39 -12.13 4.91
N VAL A 96 -62.18 -12.51 5.30
CA VAL A 96 -61.16 -11.61 5.81
C VAL A 96 -60.98 -10.48 4.79
N LEU A 97 -61.21 -9.25 5.24
CA LEU A 97 -61.04 -7.97 4.52
C LEU A 97 -59.56 -7.65 4.20
N THR A 98 -58.82 -8.60 3.64
CA THR A 98 -57.38 -8.45 3.32
C THR A 98 -57.11 -8.28 1.83
N LYS A 99 -58.13 -8.41 0.95
CA LYS A 99 -58.00 -8.26 -0.50
C LYS A 99 -57.87 -6.77 -0.89
N GLY A 100 -56.75 -6.14 -0.51
CA GLY A 100 -56.40 -4.78 -0.90
C GLY A 100 -55.77 -3.91 0.21
N GLY A 101 -55.48 -4.46 1.39
CA GLY A 101 -54.59 -3.80 2.35
C GLY A 101 -53.12 -3.87 1.89
N PRO A 102 -52.23 -3.00 2.42
CA PRO A 102 -50.80 -3.08 2.12
C PRO A 102 -50.23 -4.38 2.68
N THR A 103 -50.20 -5.39 1.82
CA THR A 103 -49.57 -6.67 2.10
C THR A 103 -48.12 -6.56 1.65
N TRP A 104 -47.24 -7.30 2.34
CA TRP A 104 -45.82 -7.34 2.02
C TRP A 104 -45.57 -7.58 0.52
N GLN A 105 -46.31 -8.52 -0.06
CA GLN A 105 -46.30 -8.85 -1.49
C GLN A 105 -46.59 -7.64 -2.40
N THR A 106 -47.53 -6.77 -2.05
CA THR A 106 -47.86 -5.57 -2.86
C THR A 106 -46.84 -4.44 -2.72
N LEU A 107 -46.16 -4.35 -1.57
CA LEU A 107 -45.19 -3.28 -1.29
C LEU A 107 -43.80 -3.60 -1.84
N PHE A 108 -43.41 -4.87 -1.77
CA PHE A 108 -42.06 -5.33 -2.10
C PHE A 108 -42.03 -6.27 -3.31
N ALA A 109 -43.17 -6.48 -3.99
CA ALA A 109 -43.30 -7.41 -5.11
C ALA A 109 -42.80 -8.83 -4.77
N ASP A 110 -43.07 -9.27 -3.54
CA ASP A 110 -42.54 -10.53 -2.99
C ASP A 110 -43.13 -11.76 -3.71
N ASP A 111 -42.30 -12.50 -4.45
CA ASP A 111 -42.64 -13.81 -5.00
C ASP A 111 -41.94 -14.91 -4.19
N TRP A 112 -42.74 -15.76 -3.54
CA TRP A 112 -42.25 -16.90 -2.76
C TRP A 112 -41.45 -17.90 -3.58
N ARG A 113 -41.61 -17.91 -4.91
CA ARG A 113 -40.83 -18.76 -5.83
C ARG A 113 -39.41 -18.27 -6.01
N GLU A 114 -39.16 -17.00 -5.74
CA GLU A 114 -37.84 -16.36 -5.83
C GLU A 114 -37.06 -16.44 -4.50
N TYR A 115 -37.60 -17.16 -3.51
CA TYR A 115 -36.92 -17.32 -2.24
C TYR A 115 -35.62 -18.10 -2.41
N CYS A 116 -34.57 -17.55 -1.83
CA CYS A 116 -33.24 -18.13 -1.84
C CYS A 116 -33.21 -19.51 -1.16
N GLN A 117 -32.33 -20.39 -1.65
CA GLN A 117 -32.05 -21.64 -0.96
C GLN A 117 -31.19 -21.37 0.28
N ASN A 118 -31.14 -22.33 1.21
CA ASN A 118 -30.29 -22.20 2.38
C ASN A 118 -28.80 -22.14 1.97
N GLY A 119 -28.06 -21.18 2.52
CA GLY A 119 -26.63 -21.01 2.26
C GLY A 119 -26.27 -20.30 0.95
N THR A 120 -27.24 -19.74 0.22
CA THR A 120 -26.94 -18.93 -0.97
C THR A 120 -26.54 -17.50 -0.58
N PRO A 121 -25.77 -16.79 -1.44
CA PRO A 121 -25.38 -15.39 -1.19
C PRO A 121 -26.52 -14.44 -0.85
N GLU A 122 -27.69 -14.64 -1.46
CA GLU A 122 -28.85 -13.75 -1.34
C GLU A 122 -29.60 -13.94 -0.01
N ALA A 123 -29.29 -15.00 0.74
CA ALA A 123 -29.92 -15.26 2.01
C ALA A 123 -29.57 -14.18 3.04
N ILE A 124 -30.53 -13.81 3.88
CA ILE A 124 -30.35 -12.75 4.88
C ILE A 124 -29.35 -13.14 5.99
N ASP A 125 -29.14 -14.44 6.19
CA ASP A 125 -28.16 -15.04 7.09
C ASP A 125 -26.84 -15.38 6.40
N SER A 126 -26.66 -14.96 5.14
CA SER A 126 -25.42 -15.18 4.40
C SER A 126 -24.27 -14.30 4.92
N PRO A 127 -23.01 -14.71 4.67
CA PRO A 127 -21.85 -13.86 4.91
C PRO A 127 -21.91 -12.52 4.15
N VAL A 128 -22.58 -12.48 3.00
CA VAL A 128 -22.76 -11.27 2.18
C VAL A 128 -23.63 -10.26 2.89
N ALA A 129 -24.75 -10.71 3.46
CA ALA A 129 -25.63 -9.86 4.25
C ALA A 129 -24.87 -9.26 5.45
N TYR A 130 -24.07 -10.08 6.14
CA TYR A 130 -23.22 -9.61 7.22
C TYR A 130 -22.17 -8.58 6.76
N LEU A 131 -21.48 -8.83 5.64
CA LEU A 131 -20.49 -7.92 5.06
C LEU A 131 -21.12 -6.57 4.69
N SER A 132 -22.28 -6.58 4.03
CA SER A 132 -23.00 -5.35 3.65
C SER A 132 -23.42 -4.54 4.89
N TRP A 133 -23.88 -5.23 5.95
CA TRP A 133 -24.20 -4.60 7.22
C TRP A 133 -22.94 -3.98 7.85
N LEU A 134 -21.82 -4.72 7.90
CA LEU A 134 -20.57 -4.26 8.49
C LEU A 134 -20.01 -3.04 7.75
N TYR A 135 -20.04 -3.05 6.42
CA TYR A 135 -19.60 -1.91 5.60
C TYR A 135 -20.44 -0.66 5.87
N ASN A 136 -21.77 -0.81 5.96
CA ASN A 136 -22.67 0.30 6.30
C ASN A 136 -22.43 0.81 7.73
N GLN A 137 -22.14 -0.08 8.69
CA GLN A 137 -21.81 0.36 10.04
C GLN A 137 -20.48 1.11 10.09
N ALA A 138 -19.45 0.60 9.42
CA ALA A 138 -18.14 1.25 9.36
C ALA A 138 -18.24 2.66 8.77
N THR A 139 -18.95 2.81 7.64
CA THR A 139 -19.16 4.11 7.00
C THR A 139 -20.00 5.06 7.85
N ASN A 140 -21.01 4.56 8.58
CA ASN A 140 -21.76 5.34 9.55
C ASN A 140 -20.87 5.86 10.69
N PHE A 141 -19.99 5.02 11.24
CA PHE A 141 -19.04 5.45 12.27
C PHE A 141 -18.08 6.54 11.77
N GLU A 142 -17.56 6.40 10.55
CA GLU A 142 -16.72 7.42 9.93
C GLU A 142 -17.46 8.76 9.80
N SER A 143 -18.74 8.73 9.44
CA SER A 143 -19.57 9.96 9.32
C SER A 143 -19.81 10.69 10.65
N GLN A 144 -19.71 9.99 11.79
CA GLN A 144 -19.94 10.56 13.12
C GLN A 144 -18.70 11.24 13.71
N MET A 145 -17.50 10.78 13.33
CA MET A 145 -16.23 11.21 13.94
C MET A 145 -15.62 12.47 13.32
N GLY A 146 -16.12 12.93 12.17
CA GLY A 146 -15.65 14.14 11.48
C GLY A 146 -14.46 13.91 10.53
N VAL A 147 -14.33 14.78 9.51
CA VAL A 147 -13.43 14.58 8.35
C VAL A 147 -11.94 14.73 8.69
N ASP A 148 -11.60 15.54 9.70
CA ASP A 148 -10.20 15.94 9.93
C ASP A 148 -9.35 14.89 10.68
N ASN A 149 -9.99 13.88 11.29
CA ASN A 149 -9.31 12.92 12.17
C ASN A 149 -9.22 11.49 11.60
N ILE A 150 -9.83 11.22 10.44
CA ILE A 150 -9.94 9.85 9.92
C ILE A 150 -9.64 9.82 8.42
N ILE A 151 -8.82 8.84 8.01
CA ILE A 151 -8.68 8.47 6.60
C ILE A 151 -9.88 7.56 6.25
N PRO A 152 -10.82 7.99 5.39
CA PRO A 152 -12.03 7.22 5.12
C PRO A 152 -11.73 5.84 4.54
N LEU A 153 -12.61 4.86 4.77
CA LEU A 153 -12.46 3.51 4.24
C LEU A 153 -12.39 3.52 2.71
N ALA A 154 -13.20 4.34 2.05
CA ALA A 154 -13.19 4.51 0.60
C ALA A 154 -11.85 5.02 0.04
N VAL A 155 -11.05 5.73 0.86
CA VAL A 155 -9.71 6.19 0.46
C VAL A 155 -8.66 5.12 0.71
N ARG A 156 -8.78 4.39 1.83
CA ARG A 156 -7.82 3.33 2.21
C ARG A 156 -7.97 2.07 1.35
N ARG A 157 -9.20 1.72 1.00
CA ARG A 157 -9.60 0.49 0.31
C ARG A 157 -10.74 0.78 -0.66
N PRO A 158 -10.44 1.45 -1.80
CA PRO A 158 -11.44 1.76 -2.82
C PRO A 158 -12.04 0.49 -3.45
N ASP A 159 -11.27 -0.60 -3.46
CA ASP A 159 -11.65 -1.92 -3.97
C ASP A 159 -12.89 -2.51 -3.28
N LEU A 160 -13.09 -2.26 -1.99
CA LEU A 160 -14.22 -2.82 -1.24
C LEU A 160 -15.59 -2.30 -1.72
N ALA A 161 -15.65 -1.08 -2.25
CA ALA A 161 -16.89 -0.51 -2.78
C ALA A 161 -17.24 -1.08 -4.17
N GLU A 162 -16.23 -1.52 -4.92
CA GLU A 162 -16.38 -2.07 -6.27
C GLU A 162 -16.46 -3.61 -6.27
N LEU A 163 -16.21 -4.24 -5.12
CA LEU A 163 -16.25 -5.69 -4.96
C LEU A 163 -17.62 -6.25 -5.36
N MET A 164 -17.63 -7.04 -6.43
CA MET A 164 -18.82 -7.78 -6.85
C MET A 164 -19.08 -8.95 -5.90
N LEU A 165 -20.30 -9.03 -5.39
CA LEU A 165 -20.73 -10.07 -4.44
C LEU A 165 -21.38 -11.21 -5.22
N ASP A 166 -20.55 -12.10 -5.77
CA ASP A 166 -20.98 -13.31 -6.47
C ASP A 166 -20.64 -14.59 -5.69
N ASN A 167 -21.03 -15.74 -6.24
CA ASN A 167 -20.80 -17.03 -5.59
C ASN A 167 -19.29 -17.36 -5.46
N ASP A 168 -18.48 -16.89 -6.40
CA ASP A 168 -17.04 -17.16 -6.42
C ASP A 168 -16.33 -16.32 -5.36
N ALA A 169 -16.68 -15.04 -5.22
CA ALA A 169 -16.17 -14.14 -4.18
C ALA A 169 -16.40 -14.66 -2.75
N ILE A 170 -17.42 -15.49 -2.54
CA ILE A 170 -17.76 -16.06 -1.23
C ILE A 170 -17.12 -17.41 -1.01
N ASN A 171 -17.16 -18.28 -2.01
CA ASN A 171 -16.85 -19.70 -1.84
C ASN A 171 -15.46 -20.09 -2.37
N GLN A 172 -14.84 -19.26 -3.22
CA GLN A 172 -13.53 -19.55 -3.76
C GLN A 172 -12.45 -19.37 -2.68
N VAL A 173 -11.68 -20.42 -2.45
CA VAL A 173 -10.52 -20.37 -1.56
C VAL A 173 -9.34 -19.78 -2.33
N VAL A 174 -8.89 -18.60 -1.92
CA VAL A 174 -7.74 -17.89 -2.50
C VAL A 174 -6.63 -17.66 -1.46
N PRO A 175 -5.35 -17.70 -1.84
CA PRO A 175 -4.25 -17.37 -0.93
C PRO A 175 -4.31 -15.91 -0.48
N SER A 176 -4.23 -15.66 0.83
CA SER A 176 -4.29 -14.29 1.36
C SER A 176 -3.18 -13.38 0.86
N LEU A 177 -1.98 -13.94 0.59
CA LEU A 177 -0.85 -13.17 0.06
C LEU A 177 -1.11 -12.64 -1.35
N GLN A 178 -1.87 -13.38 -2.17
CA GLN A 178 -2.25 -12.94 -3.50
C GLN A 178 -3.12 -11.67 -3.42
N LEU A 179 -4.13 -11.68 -2.53
CA LEU A 179 -4.99 -10.51 -2.31
C LEU A 179 -4.20 -9.30 -1.80
N VAL A 180 -3.21 -9.51 -0.93
CA VAL A 180 -2.34 -8.43 -0.46
C VAL A 180 -1.56 -7.81 -1.62
N ASN A 181 -0.98 -8.63 -2.49
CA ASN A 181 -0.24 -8.14 -3.65
C ASN A 181 -1.14 -7.39 -4.62
N GLU A 182 -2.35 -7.91 -4.92
CA GLU A 182 -3.33 -7.25 -5.78
C GLU A 182 -3.73 -5.87 -5.23
N VAL A 183 -4.02 -5.77 -3.93
CA VAL A 183 -4.37 -4.49 -3.28
C VAL A 183 -3.20 -3.50 -3.33
N LEU A 184 -1.97 -3.97 -3.06
CA LEU A 184 -0.79 -3.11 -3.14
C LEU A 184 -0.53 -2.64 -4.57
N GLU A 185 -0.67 -3.52 -5.57
CA GLU A 185 -0.50 -3.18 -6.99
C GLU A 185 -1.55 -2.16 -7.46
N GLN A 186 -2.82 -2.36 -7.09
CA GLN A 186 -3.90 -1.40 -7.37
C GLN A 186 -3.63 -0.02 -6.75
N SER A 187 -3.04 0.03 -5.56
CA SER A 187 -2.70 1.29 -4.89
C SER A 187 -1.57 2.07 -5.60
N VAL A 188 -0.63 1.36 -6.22
CA VAL A 188 0.57 1.93 -6.86
C VAL A 188 0.32 2.26 -8.34
N THR A 189 -0.57 1.53 -9.01
CA THR A 189 -0.88 1.68 -10.45
C THR A 189 -1.22 3.12 -10.87
N PRO A 190 -2.04 3.90 -10.14
CA PRO A 190 -2.32 5.29 -10.51
C PRO A 190 -1.07 6.17 -10.53
N TYR A 191 -0.15 5.96 -9.60
CA TYR A 191 1.12 6.70 -9.54
C TYR A 191 2.04 6.32 -10.71
N VAL A 192 2.17 5.02 -11.00
CA VAL A 192 2.98 4.53 -12.12
C VAL A 192 2.47 5.09 -13.45
N ASN A 193 1.15 5.08 -13.66
CA ASN A 193 0.53 5.65 -14.86
C ASN A 193 0.79 7.16 -15.02
N ASN A 194 0.94 7.90 -13.91
CA ASN A 194 1.29 9.32 -13.95
C ASN A 194 2.76 9.56 -14.30
N VAL A 195 3.67 8.70 -13.84
CA VAL A 195 5.13 8.83 -14.06
C VAL A 195 5.51 8.34 -15.47
N ALA A 196 5.02 7.16 -15.86
CA ALA A 196 5.39 6.52 -17.12
C ALA A 196 4.16 5.85 -17.76
N GLN A 197 3.54 6.57 -18.69
CA GLN A 197 2.38 6.08 -19.44
C GLN A 197 2.72 4.77 -20.19
N ASN A 198 1.85 3.76 -20.05
CA ASN A 198 1.99 2.42 -20.65
C ASN A 198 3.08 1.51 -20.07
N THR A 199 3.61 1.81 -18.87
CA THR A 199 4.50 0.88 -18.17
C THR A 199 3.75 0.09 -17.11
N SER A 200 4.10 -1.18 -16.95
CA SER A 200 3.54 -2.01 -15.88
C SER A 200 4.21 -1.71 -14.53
N VAL A 201 3.52 -2.02 -13.42
CA VAL A 201 4.09 -1.87 -12.07
C VAL A 201 5.38 -2.70 -11.93
N SER A 202 5.40 -3.91 -12.49
CA SER A 202 6.57 -4.80 -12.46
C SER A 202 7.78 -4.21 -13.20
N GLU A 203 7.58 -3.56 -14.35
CA GLU A 203 8.66 -2.89 -15.08
C GLU A 203 9.19 -1.67 -14.32
N MET A 204 8.29 -0.89 -13.69
CA MET A 204 8.69 0.22 -12.84
C MET A 204 9.56 -0.28 -11.67
N LEU A 205 9.10 -1.30 -10.94
CA LEU A 205 9.85 -1.90 -9.81
C LEU A 205 11.21 -2.48 -10.21
N ALA A 206 11.34 -2.93 -11.46
CA ALA A 206 12.59 -3.43 -12.00
C ALA A 206 13.63 -2.33 -12.22
N THR A 207 13.20 -1.06 -12.38
CA THR A 207 14.08 0.09 -12.65
C THR A 207 14.28 1.02 -11.46
N THR A 208 13.35 1.02 -10.50
CA THR A 208 13.46 1.80 -9.27
C THR A 208 14.63 1.31 -8.40
N ARG A 209 15.45 2.24 -7.89
CA ARG A 209 16.64 1.93 -7.07
C ARG A 209 16.44 2.13 -5.56
N TYR A 210 15.46 2.95 -5.16
CA TYR A 210 15.13 3.21 -3.77
C TYR A 210 13.69 2.78 -3.48
N PRO A 211 13.40 2.10 -2.35
CA PRO A 211 14.30 1.71 -1.25
C PRO A 211 15.30 0.59 -1.61
N THR A 212 16.28 0.32 -0.73
CA THR A 212 17.40 -0.61 -0.97
C THR A 212 17.04 -2.07 -1.29
N LEU A 213 15.81 -2.50 -1.01
CA LEU A 213 15.30 -3.80 -1.46
C LEU A 213 15.04 -3.86 -2.98
N LEU A 214 14.92 -2.70 -3.63
CA LEU A 214 14.77 -2.56 -5.07
C LEU A 214 16.14 -2.32 -5.71
N PRO A 215 16.34 -2.66 -7.00
CA PRO A 215 15.35 -3.06 -7.99
C PRO A 215 14.87 -4.53 -7.88
N TYR A 216 13.58 -4.75 -8.09
CA TYR A 216 12.96 -6.08 -8.14
C TYR A 216 12.47 -6.41 -9.54
N HIS A 217 13.14 -7.34 -10.23
CA HIS A 217 12.81 -7.74 -11.59
C HIS A 217 12.05 -9.08 -11.60
N TYR A 218 10.71 -9.01 -11.60
CA TYR A 218 9.82 -10.18 -11.46
C TYR A 218 10.13 -11.34 -12.45
N PRO A 219 10.25 -11.12 -13.78
CA PRO A 219 10.53 -12.22 -14.72
C PRO A 219 11.90 -12.88 -14.51
N HIS A 220 12.86 -12.13 -13.95
CA HIS A 220 14.21 -12.65 -13.69
C HIS A 220 14.20 -13.55 -12.46
N GLN A 221 13.49 -13.12 -11.40
CA GLN A 221 13.28 -13.95 -10.23
C GLN A 221 12.52 -15.24 -10.58
N GLN A 222 11.50 -15.14 -11.44
CA GLN A 222 10.76 -16.31 -11.92
C GLN A 222 11.67 -17.28 -12.69
N ALA A 223 12.56 -16.76 -13.55
CA ALA A 223 13.55 -17.58 -14.24
C ALA A 223 14.50 -18.27 -13.26
N LEU A 224 15.06 -17.54 -12.28
CA LEU A 224 15.93 -18.12 -11.26
C LEU A 224 15.23 -19.22 -10.43
N LEU A 225 13.99 -18.99 -10.00
CA LEU A 225 13.20 -19.98 -9.28
C LEU A 225 12.92 -21.23 -10.12
N SER A 226 12.66 -21.06 -11.43
CA SER A 226 12.45 -22.21 -12.32
C SER A 226 13.72 -23.05 -12.55
N LEU A 227 14.88 -22.38 -12.54
CA LEU A 227 16.20 -23.01 -12.63
C LEU A 227 16.53 -23.76 -11.35
N GLU A 228 16.30 -23.14 -10.19
CA GLU A 228 16.46 -23.75 -8.87
C GLU A 228 15.55 -24.97 -8.71
N ALA A 229 14.29 -24.90 -9.15
CA ALA A 229 13.37 -26.04 -9.13
C ALA A 229 13.83 -27.21 -10.03
N SER A 230 14.71 -26.95 -10.99
CA SER A 230 15.29 -27.96 -11.88
C SER A 230 16.67 -28.43 -11.42
N ASP A 231 17.17 -27.98 -10.26
CA ASP A 231 18.54 -28.20 -9.77
C ASP A 231 19.63 -27.80 -10.79
N GLU A 232 19.33 -26.84 -11.67
CA GLU A 232 20.24 -26.36 -12.71
C GLU A 232 20.57 -24.88 -12.47
N SER A 233 21.83 -24.51 -12.68
CA SER A 233 22.23 -23.11 -12.67
C SER A 233 22.27 -22.55 -14.09
N LEU A 234 22.09 -21.24 -14.24
CA LEU A 234 22.26 -20.57 -15.52
C LEU A 234 23.66 -20.84 -16.11
N GLN A 235 24.67 -20.92 -15.24
CA GLN A 235 26.02 -21.35 -15.59
C GLN A 235 26.04 -22.73 -16.26
N ASN A 236 25.40 -23.73 -15.65
CA ASN A 236 25.41 -25.10 -16.16
C ASN A 236 24.73 -25.19 -17.53
N ILE A 237 23.68 -24.40 -17.75
CA ILE A 237 23.04 -24.30 -19.05
C ILE A 237 23.99 -23.70 -20.08
N ILE A 238 24.69 -22.60 -19.76
CA ILE A 238 25.68 -21.99 -20.65
C ILE A 238 26.81 -23.00 -20.97
N LYS A 239 27.30 -23.73 -19.96
CA LYS A 239 28.31 -24.79 -20.11
C LYS A 239 27.88 -25.88 -21.09
N LYS A 240 26.61 -26.29 -21.05
CA LYS A 240 26.06 -27.36 -21.90
C LYS A 240 25.72 -26.89 -23.31
N THR A 241 25.41 -25.61 -23.48
CA THR A 241 24.90 -25.06 -24.75
C THR A 241 25.97 -24.40 -25.60
N ASP A 242 26.97 -23.74 -25.00
CA ASP A 242 28.02 -23.07 -25.78
C ASP A 242 29.19 -24.01 -26.13
N ILE A 243 29.36 -24.25 -27.42
CA ILE A 243 30.47 -25.02 -28.00
C ILE A 243 31.84 -24.36 -27.68
N ALA A 244 31.86 -23.05 -27.42
CA ALA A 244 33.07 -22.32 -27.07
C ALA A 244 33.50 -22.50 -25.60
N TRP A 245 32.71 -23.17 -24.77
CA TRP A 245 33.08 -23.50 -23.38
C TRP A 245 34.18 -24.57 -23.35
N PRO A 246 35.20 -24.47 -22.46
CA PRO A 246 35.42 -23.43 -21.46
C PRO A 246 36.13 -22.18 -21.98
N TYR A 247 35.68 -21.00 -21.54
CA TYR A 247 36.23 -19.72 -22.00
C TYR A 247 37.66 -19.43 -21.52
N PHE A 248 38.12 -20.08 -20.45
CA PHE A 248 39.46 -19.85 -19.88
C PHE A 248 40.61 -20.36 -20.76
N VAL A 249 40.32 -21.13 -21.82
CA VAL A 249 41.33 -21.68 -22.74
C VAL A 249 41.70 -20.67 -23.85
N LYS A 250 40.92 -19.62 -24.06
CA LYS A 250 41.13 -18.63 -25.14
C LYS A 250 41.82 -17.36 -24.62
N GLN A 251 42.62 -16.72 -25.48
CA GLN A 251 43.43 -15.52 -25.16
C GLN A 251 42.64 -14.31 -24.63
N ASN A 252 41.32 -14.24 -24.85
CA ASN A 252 40.46 -13.14 -24.39
C ASN A 252 39.65 -13.55 -23.16
N LEU A 253 40.34 -13.74 -22.03
CA LEU A 253 39.74 -14.13 -20.75
C LEU A 253 38.68 -13.14 -20.23
N ARG A 254 38.75 -11.87 -20.61
CA ARG A 254 37.95 -10.79 -20.02
C ARG A 254 37.07 -10.03 -21.03
N ALA A 255 36.86 -10.56 -22.22
CA ALA A 255 36.09 -9.84 -23.25
C ALA A 255 35.17 -10.77 -24.04
N GLY A 256 33.99 -10.26 -24.38
CA GLY A 256 32.99 -10.96 -25.19
C GLY A 256 32.20 -11.97 -24.36
N LYS A 257 31.99 -13.19 -24.91
CA LYS A 257 31.12 -14.20 -24.30
C LYS A 257 31.53 -14.63 -22.88
N ALA A 258 32.83 -14.58 -22.57
CA ALA A 258 33.35 -14.93 -21.25
C ALA A 258 32.84 -13.98 -20.16
N GLU A 259 32.86 -12.68 -20.44
CA GLU A 259 32.39 -11.63 -19.55
C GLU A 259 30.87 -11.73 -19.36
N THR A 260 30.12 -11.88 -20.45
CA THR A 260 28.66 -12.00 -20.37
C THR A 260 28.24 -13.25 -19.60
N ALA A 261 28.97 -14.35 -19.74
CA ALA A 261 28.71 -15.56 -18.95
C ALA A 261 28.92 -15.29 -17.47
N TRP A 262 30.05 -14.71 -17.06
CA TRP A 262 30.30 -14.36 -15.65
C TRP A 262 29.29 -13.37 -15.09
N GLN A 263 28.87 -12.37 -15.86
CA GLN A 263 27.82 -11.44 -15.46
C GLN A 263 26.47 -12.15 -15.25
N LEU A 264 26.16 -13.17 -16.05
CA LEU A 264 24.96 -13.98 -15.88
C LEU A 264 25.08 -14.95 -14.69
N GLU A 265 26.28 -15.44 -14.39
CA GLU A 265 26.54 -16.28 -13.21
C GLU A 265 26.32 -15.55 -11.88
N SER A 266 26.45 -14.23 -11.86
CA SER A 266 26.21 -13.44 -10.64
C SER A 266 24.77 -13.53 -10.11
N ASN A 267 23.81 -14.05 -10.90
CA ASN A 267 22.38 -14.08 -10.60
C ASN A 267 21.80 -12.70 -10.24
N LEU A 268 22.47 -11.62 -10.63
CA LEU A 268 22.01 -10.25 -10.42
C LEU A 268 21.08 -9.83 -11.56
N ALA A 269 19.98 -9.17 -11.20
CA ALA A 269 19.07 -8.58 -12.18
C ALA A 269 19.78 -7.53 -13.05
N PRO A 270 19.28 -7.22 -14.26
CA PRO A 270 19.91 -6.26 -15.16
C PRO A 270 20.23 -4.91 -14.50
N GLU A 271 19.28 -4.32 -13.79
CA GLU A 271 19.50 -3.04 -13.10
C GLU A 271 20.42 -3.14 -11.90
N GLN A 272 20.43 -4.26 -11.17
CA GLN A 272 21.42 -4.49 -10.11
C GLN A 272 22.84 -4.51 -10.67
N ARG A 273 23.04 -5.10 -11.85
CA ARG A 273 24.34 -5.07 -12.53
C ARG A 273 24.70 -3.66 -13.00
N ASN A 274 23.74 -2.90 -13.50
CA ASN A 274 23.96 -1.51 -13.89
C ASN A 274 24.44 -0.66 -12.70
N ILE A 275 23.84 -0.83 -11.51
CA ILE A 275 24.26 -0.12 -10.29
C ILE A 275 25.71 -0.46 -9.90
N ILE A 276 26.19 -1.68 -10.16
CA ILE A 276 27.57 -2.06 -9.81
C ILE A 276 28.58 -1.57 -10.85
N ILE A 277 28.18 -1.51 -12.12
CA ILE A 277 29.07 -1.16 -13.24
C ILE A 277 29.13 0.35 -13.46
N GLU A 278 28.13 1.11 -12.99
CA GLU A 278 28.07 2.56 -13.21
C GLU A 278 29.30 3.28 -12.66
N THR A 279 29.81 4.24 -13.43
CA THR A 279 30.91 5.09 -13.01
C THR A 279 30.40 6.15 -12.04
N PHE A 280 31.17 6.43 -11.00
CA PHE A 280 30.85 7.52 -10.08
C PHE A 280 30.76 8.86 -10.81
N ALA A 281 29.74 9.66 -10.49
CA ALA A 281 29.47 10.91 -11.16
C ALA A 281 30.36 12.05 -10.63
N ASP A 282 30.99 12.80 -11.54
CA ASP A 282 31.91 13.90 -11.16
C ASP A 282 31.22 15.27 -11.02
N SER A 283 30.00 15.43 -11.55
CA SER A 283 29.28 16.72 -11.52
C SER A 283 28.26 16.79 -10.38
N THR A 284 28.08 17.98 -9.80
CA THR A 284 27.17 18.20 -8.67
C THR A 284 25.71 17.85 -8.99
N THR A 285 25.27 18.06 -10.23
CA THR A 285 23.91 17.73 -10.68
C THR A 285 23.70 16.21 -10.80
N GLU A 286 24.67 15.50 -11.38
CA GLU A 286 24.63 14.04 -11.50
C GLU A 286 24.73 13.36 -10.12
N LEU A 287 25.54 13.89 -9.21
CA LEU A 287 25.59 13.46 -7.81
C LEU A 287 24.25 13.63 -7.10
N THR A 288 23.58 14.77 -7.29
CA THR A 288 22.25 15.01 -6.70
C THR A 288 21.23 14.01 -7.23
N ASN A 289 21.24 13.75 -8.54
CA ASN A 289 20.36 12.77 -9.15
C ASN A 289 20.65 11.34 -8.65
N PHE A 290 21.93 10.97 -8.51
CA PHE A 290 22.34 9.69 -7.97
C PHE A 290 21.85 9.49 -6.53
N TYR A 291 22.08 10.44 -5.64
CA TYR A 291 21.63 10.34 -4.25
C TYR A 291 20.10 10.34 -4.13
N HIS A 292 19.41 11.09 -5.00
CA HIS A 292 17.95 11.07 -5.03
C HIS A 292 17.40 9.73 -5.52
N GLN A 293 17.96 9.18 -6.59
CA GLN A 293 17.47 7.92 -7.19
C GLN A 293 17.84 6.70 -6.35
N SER A 294 19.09 6.62 -5.87
CA SER A 294 19.62 5.46 -5.17
C SER A 294 19.33 5.47 -3.66
N LEU A 295 19.29 6.66 -3.03
CA LEU A 295 19.15 6.80 -1.57
C LEU A 295 17.96 7.68 -1.14
N GLY A 296 17.13 8.15 -2.07
CA GLY A 296 15.93 8.94 -1.74
C GLY A 296 16.21 10.33 -1.16
N MET A 297 17.44 10.86 -1.29
CA MET A 297 17.83 12.14 -0.69
C MET A 297 18.12 13.23 -1.72
N ASN A 298 17.55 14.42 -1.51
CA ASN A 298 17.85 15.62 -2.30
C ASN A 298 19.10 16.33 -1.78
N SER A 299 20.26 15.68 -1.84
CA SER A 299 21.56 16.25 -1.46
C SER A 299 22.60 16.00 -2.54
N SER A 300 23.53 16.92 -2.71
CA SER A 300 24.71 16.77 -3.56
C SER A 300 25.95 16.33 -2.78
N SER A 301 25.89 16.30 -1.44
CA SER A 301 27.02 16.00 -0.55
C SER A 301 26.77 14.78 0.33
N PHE A 302 27.86 14.08 0.67
CA PHE A 302 27.87 12.92 1.57
C PHE A 302 27.68 13.30 3.05
N GLU A 303 27.72 14.60 3.40
CA GLU A 303 27.79 15.08 4.79
C GLU A 303 26.60 14.62 5.64
N GLN A 304 25.44 14.41 5.01
CA GLN A 304 24.24 13.91 5.68
C GLN A 304 24.41 12.46 6.17
N PHE A 305 25.26 11.67 5.52
CA PHE A 305 25.55 10.28 5.88
C PHE A 305 26.60 10.15 6.99
N VAL A 306 27.24 11.24 7.40
CA VAL A 306 28.09 11.26 8.61
C VAL A 306 27.25 10.89 9.84
N ASN A 307 25.96 11.23 9.84
CA ASN A 307 25.04 10.75 10.86
C ASN A 307 24.67 9.28 10.60
N SER A 308 25.21 8.40 11.44
CA SER A 308 24.96 6.95 11.41
C SER A 308 23.46 6.60 11.39
N ASN A 309 22.60 7.35 12.06
CA ASN A 309 21.16 7.06 12.08
C ASN A 309 20.50 7.33 10.72
N ILE A 310 20.92 8.41 10.04
CA ILE A 310 20.41 8.76 8.70
C ILE A 310 20.90 7.72 7.70
N PHE A 311 22.18 7.33 7.78
CA PHE A 311 22.75 6.28 6.93
C PHE A 311 22.02 4.94 7.09
N CYS A 312 21.80 4.49 8.33
CA CYS A 312 21.07 3.25 8.61
C CYS A 312 19.62 3.32 8.10
N GLN A 313 18.94 4.46 8.30
CA GLN A 313 17.56 4.64 7.86
C GLN A 313 17.43 4.61 6.33
N GLN A 314 18.29 5.31 5.60
CA GLN A 314 18.21 5.36 4.14
C GLN A 314 18.61 4.03 3.50
N LEU A 315 19.57 3.31 4.08
CA LEU A 315 19.96 1.99 3.57
C LEU A 315 19.07 0.85 4.07
N SER A 316 18.16 1.11 5.02
CA SER A 316 17.37 0.08 5.72
C SER A 316 18.24 -1.02 6.33
N ILE A 317 19.44 -0.66 6.80
CA ILE A 317 20.38 -1.57 7.48
C ILE A 317 20.38 -1.32 8.98
N THR A 318 20.66 -2.36 9.74
CA THR A 318 20.90 -2.24 11.18
C THR A 318 22.24 -1.56 11.45
N LYS A 319 22.38 -0.96 12.64
CA LYS A 319 23.65 -0.38 13.08
C LYS A 319 24.77 -1.43 13.12
N GLU A 320 24.45 -2.68 13.46
CA GLU A 320 25.43 -3.77 13.48
C GLU A 320 25.95 -4.11 12.08
N GLU A 321 25.05 -4.19 11.10
CA GLU A 321 25.41 -4.39 9.69
C GLU A 321 26.24 -3.22 9.14
N MET A 322 25.89 -1.98 9.50
CA MET A 322 26.68 -0.80 9.17
C MET A 322 28.11 -0.92 9.74
N GLU A 323 28.25 -1.23 11.03
CA GLU A 323 29.56 -1.41 11.69
C GLU A 323 30.37 -2.55 11.07
N ASN A 324 29.71 -3.60 10.57
CA ASN A 324 30.36 -4.69 9.84
C ASN A 324 30.84 -4.24 8.46
N LEU A 325 30.06 -3.39 7.76
CA LEU A 325 30.43 -2.82 6.48
C LEU A 325 31.67 -1.91 6.59
N ILE A 326 31.68 -1.01 7.58
CA ILE A 326 32.80 -0.08 7.82
C ILE A 326 33.92 -0.70 8.69
N ALA A 327 33.72 -1.93 9.18
CA ALA A 327 34.63 -2.65 10.07
C ALA A 327 35.09 -1.85 11.31
N SER A 328 34.26 -0.93 11.81
CA SER A 328 34.53 -0.05 12.94
C SER A 328 33.29 0.11 13.82
N THR A 329 33.52 0.41 15.09
CA THR A 329 32.50 0.76 16.09
C THR A 329 32.76 2.18 16.60
N CYS A 330 31.88 2.69 17.47
CA CYS A 330 32.06 4.01 18.07
C CYS A 330 33.43 4.21 18.78
N ASN A 331 34.09 3.14 19.23
CA ASN A 331 35.33 3.22 20.02
C ASN A 331 36.49 2.31 19.52
N GLU A 332 36.22 1.25 18.76
CA GLU A 332 37.22 0.22 18.39
C GLU A 332 37.01 -0.36 16.98
N SER A 333 38.03 -1.01 16.40
CA SER A 333 37.92 -1.72 15.12
C SER A 333 37.41 -3.15 15.30
N LYS A 334 36.50 -3.63 14.43
CA LYS A 334 36.04 -5.04 14.43
C LYS A 334 37.02 -6.02 13.74
N VAL A 335 38.07 -5.49 13.11
CA VAL A 335 39.06 -6.32 12.40
C VAL A 335 39.84 -7.16 13.40
N SER A 336 39.86 -8.49 13.19
CA SER A 336 40.70 -9.41 13.96
C SER A 336 41.74 -10.07 13.05
N ILE A 337 42.95 -10.25 13.56
CA ILE A 337 44.03 -10.93 12.84
C ILE A 337 43.93 -12.43 13.16
N SER A 338 43.99 -13.28 12.13
CA SER A 338 44.01 -14.73 12.31
C SER A 338 45.28 -15.18 13.04
N ASP A 339 45.14 -16.11 13.99
CA ASP A 339 46.26 -16.71 14.74
C ASP A 339 47.31 -17.39 13.82
N ASN A 340 46.94 -17.71 12.58
CA ASN A 340 47.81 -18.35 11.58
C ASN A 340 48.72 -17.35 10.84
N TYR A 341 48.59 -16.05 11.08
CA TYR A 341 49.40 -15.02 10.42
C TYR A 341 50.64 -14.66 11.25
N GLN A 342 51.84 -14.98 10.74
CA GLN A 342 53.12 -14.51 11.28
C GLN A 342 53.95 -13.83 10.18
N PRO A 343 54.60 -12.67 10.46
CA PRO A 343 54.92 -12.12 11.78
C PRO A 343 53.91 -11.07 12.29
N ALA A 344 53.78 -11.00 13.62
CA ALA A 344 52.85 -10.17 14.40
C ALA A 344 53.21 -8.67 14.43
N TYR A 345 53.54 -8.07 13.28
CA TYR A 345 54.06 -6.69 13.21
C TYR A 345 53.04 -5.63 12.83
N ARG A 346 51.74 -5.94 12.84
CA ARG A 346 50.71 -4.92 12.57
C ARG A 346 49.55 -5.03 13.55
N VAL A 347 49.16 -3.87 14.05
CA VAL A 347 47.97 -3.68 14.88
C VAL A 347 46.74 -3.96 14.00
N SER A 348 45.75 -4.65 14.56
CA SER A 348 44.42 -4.74 13.96
C SER A 348 43.79 -3.35 13.95
N GLY A 349 43.40 -2.86 12.77
CA GLY A 349 42.73 -1.57 12.64
C GLY A 349 41.84 -1.57 11.42
N SER A 350 40.74 -0.83 11.46
CA SER A 350 39.81 -0.61 10.34
C SER A 350 40.49 0.02 9.12
N ASP A 351 41.63 0.68 9.35
CA ASP A 351 42.39 1.45 8.36
C ASP A 351 43.47 0.58 7.69
N LEU A 352 43.61 -0.67 8.16
CA LEU A 352 44.61 -1.64 7.74
C LEU A 352 43.87 -2.91 7.27
N TYR A 353 44.35 -3.54 6.19
CA TYR A 353 43.75 -4.75 5.58
C TYR A 353 42.43 -4.50 4.85
N GLY A 354 41.66 -5.54 4.49
CA GLY A 354 40.51 -5.47 3.56
C GLY A 354 39.51 -4.34 3.81
N ALA A 355 39.36 -3.90 5.07
CA ALA A 355 38.57 -2.74 5.47
C ALA A 355 39.09 -1.39 4.94
N SER A 356 40.39 -1.27 4.65
CA SER A 356 41.00 -0.09 4.05
C SER A 356 40.50 0.18 2.63
N TYR A 357 39.99 -0.81 1.90
CA TYR A 357 39.42 -0.58 0.57
C TYR A 357 38.07 0.15 0.63
N ILE A 358 37.36 0.02 1.75
CA ILE A 358 36.10 0.71 2.03
C ILE A 358 36.39 2.03 2.76
N ASN A 359 37.30 2.00 3.74
CA ASN A 359 37.55 3.12 4.66
C ASN A 359 38.69 4.05 4.23
N ASN A 360 39.54 3.65 3.30
CA ASN A 360 40.84 4.29 3.08
C ASN A 360 41.26 4.26 1.61
N TYR A 361 40.52 4.97 0.76
CA TYR A 361 40.95 5.22 -0.61
C TYR A 361 41.84 6.47 -0.67
N LEU A 362 43.06 6.34 -0.14
CA LEU A 362 44.21 7.23 -0.41
C LEU A 362 43.95 8.76 -0.18
N ASN A 363 44.28 9.24 1.03
CA ASN A 363 44.56 10.66 1.34
C ASN A 363 43.41 11.66 1.17
N ASP A 364 42.31 11.51 1.92
CA ASP A 364 41.53 12.69 2.30
C ASP A 364 41.05 12.61 3.76
N SER A 365 41.79 13.25 4.65
CA SER A 365 41.57 13.26 6.11
C SER A 365 40.41 14.16 6.55
N ALA A 366 39.39 14.32 5.71
CA ALA A 366 38.33 15.32 5.92
C ALA A 366 37.04 14.75 6.53
N LEU A 367 36.86 13.43 6.66
CA LEU A 367 35.53 12.88 6.94
C LEU A 367 35.26 12.17 8.25
N LEU A 368 36.24 11.99 9.14
CA LEU A 368 35.98 11.59 10.52
C LEU A 368 36.99 12.24 11.48
N GLN A 369 37.15 13.57 11.41
CA GLN A 369 37.66 14.32 12.56
C GLN A 369 36.47 14.72 13.43
N ASP A 370 36.06 13.82 14.32
CA ASP A 370 35.40 14.24 15.55
C ASP A 370 36.45 15.02 16.38
N ARG A 371 36.49 16.34 16.17
CA ARG A 371 37.21 17.26 17.04
C ARG A 371 36.41 17.46 18.31
N SER A 372 36.40 16.45 19.16
CA SER A 372 36.00 16.60 20.56
C SER A 372 36.78 15.67 21.52
N VAL A 373 38.00 15.25 21.14
CA VAL A 373 38.95 14.68 22.10
C VAL A 373 40.19 15.58 22.15
N VAL A 374 40.29 16.33 23.24
CA VAL A 374 41.51 17.00 23.68
C VAL A 374 42.59 15.93 23.84
N LYS A 375 43.52 15.83 22.89
CA LYS A 375 44.81 15.19 23.13
C LYS A 375 45.78 16.27 23.58
N ASP A 376 46.12 16.15 24.85
CA ASP A 376 47.15 16.91 25.54
C ASP A 376 48.51 16.78 24.83
N GLU A 377 49.28 17.86 24.90
CA GLU A 377 50.47 18.13 24.10
C GLU A 377 51.66 17.24 24.49
N CYS A 378 52.52 16.90 23.51
CA CYS A 378 53.99 17.03 23.59
C CYS A 378 54.71 16.55 22.31
N THR A 379 55.18 17.51 21.50
CA THR A 379 56.48 17.61 20.77
C THR A 379 56.96 16.57 19.73
N ASN A 380 56.85 16.95 18.42
CA ASN A 380 57.79 16.99 17.25
C ASN A 380 58.94 15.95 17.01
N PRO A 381 59.48 15.71 15.77
CA PRO A 381 59.38 16.47 14.49
C PRO A 381 59.18 15.65 13.16
N ILE A 382 59.12 16.39 12.04
CA ILE A 382 58.92 16.11 10.60
C ILE A 382 59.97 15.16 9.97
N PRO A 383 59.68 14.41 8.86
CA PRO A 383 60.19 14.85 7.55
C PRO A 383 59.19 14.70 6.38
N MET A 384 59.34 15.62 5.42
CA MET A 384 58.72 15.69 4.10
C MET A 384 59.51 14.82 3.10
N TYR A 385 58.86 14.07 2.20
CA TYR A 385 59.45 13.64 0.93
C TYR A 385 58.41 13.56 -0.20
N ILE A 386 58.80 14.12 -1.35
CA ILE A 386 58.13 14.08 -2.66
C ILE A 386 58.94 13.13 -3.56
N SER A 387 58.30 12.22 -4.31
CA SER A 387 58.52 11.95 -5.77
C SER A 387 57.73 10.69 -6.19
N SER A 388 56.82 10.77 -7.18
CA SER A 388 57.00 10.49 -8.62
C SER A 388 57.50 9.08 -8.99
N GLN A 389 56.63 8.07 -9.01
CA GLN A 389 56.70 6.93 -9.96
C GLN A 389 55.55 5.92 -9.72
N GLY A 390 54.68 5.76 -10.73
CA GLY A 390 54.16 4.46 -11.17
C GLY A 390 53.09 3.74 -10.32
N VAL A 391 51.90 3.58 -10.91
CA VAL A 391 50.85 2.64 -10.50
C VAL A 391 51.38 1.20 -10.60
N SER A 392 51.23 0.42 -9.53
CA SER A 392 51.39 -1.04 -9.56
C SER A 392 50.09 -1.71 -9.06
N PHE A 393 49.52 -2.56 -9.91
CA PHE A 393 48.36 -3.39 -9.57
C PHE A 393 48.83 -4.63 -8.79
N CYS A 394 48.33 -4.81 -7.57
CA CYS A 394 48.46 -6.07 -6.83
C CYS A 394 47.12 -6.85 -6.88
N HIS A 395 47.18 -7.93 -7.67
CA HIS A 395 46.48 -9.21 -7.55
C HIS A 395 45.23 -9.30 -6.65
N TRP A 396 44.07 -9.51 -7.28
CA TRP A 396 42.83 -9.96 -6.63
C TRP A 396 42.82 -11.50 -6.51
N GLN A 397 42.80 -12.00 -5.28
CA GLN A 397 42.17 -13.27 -4.93
C GLN A 397 41.23 -12.99 -3.76
N VAL A 398 39.95 -12.81 -4.06
CA VAL A 398 38.91 -12.75 -3.03
C VAL A 398 38.28 -14.13 -2.94
N TRP A 399 38.55 -14.81 -1.83
CA TRP A 399 37.73 -15.90 -1.34
C TRP A 399 36.60 -15.28 -0.51
N PHE A 400 35.40 -15.22 -1.07
CA PHE A 400 34.19 -15.10 -0.24
C PHE A 400 33.88 -16.47 0.33
N SER A 401 34.21 -16.68 1.60
CA SER A 401 33.63 -17.77 2.38
C SER A 401 32.54 -17.17 3.27
N PHE A 402 31.30 -17.16 2.78
CA PHE A 402 30.15 -17.07 3.67
C PHE A 402 30.13 -18.34 4.53
N LYS A 403 30.26 -18.20 5.84
CA LYS A 403 29.90 -19.27 6.78
C LYS A 403 28.40 -19.16 7.05
N ASN A 404 27.70 -20.28 6.89
CA ASN A 404 26.37 -20.51 7.43
C ASN A 404 26.33 -20.28 8.95
#